data_AF-L0GB12-F1
#
_entry.id   AF-L0GB12-F1
#
_cell.length_a   1.000
_cell.length_b   1.000
_cell.length_c   1.000
_cell.angle_alpha   90.00
_cell.angle_beta   90.00
_cell.angle_gamma   90.00
#
_symmetry.space_group_name_H-M   'P 1'
#
loop_
_entity.id
_entity.type
_entity.pdbx_description
1 polymer ?
#
loop_
_entity_poly.entity_id
_entity_poly.type
_entity_poly.pdbx_seq_one_letter_code
_entity_poly.pdbx_strand_id
1 'polypeptide(L)'
;LVMRLLERGYTVRATVRDTNNMKKVKHLLDLPKAKTHLSLWRADLSEDGSFDDAIHGCSGVFHVATPMDFDSQDPENEVIKPTIEGMLSIMKACTKANVRKLVFTSSAGTVNVQPVQKPVYDETCWSDLDFVRKVKMTGWMYFVSKTLAEQAAWKYAEENNLDFITIIPTLVVGPFLMSSMPPSL
;
A
#
# COMPACT_ATOMS: atom_id res chain seq x y z
N LEU A 1 -10.20 -2.74 6.15
CA LEU A 1 -9.20 -3.33 7.07
C LEU A 1 -9.33 -2.81 8.51
N VAL A 2 -9.20 -1.49 8.76
CA VAL A 2 -9.29 -0.89 10.11
C VAL A 2 -10.49 -1.40 10.92
N MET A 3 -11.70 -1.38 10.36
CA MET A 3 -12.91 -1.92 11.02
C MET A 3 -12.70 -3.36 11.53
N ARG A 4 -12.17 -4.26 10.71
CA ARG A 4 -11.97 -5.66 11.08
C ARG A 4 -10.88 -5.86 12.14
N LEU A 5 -9.86 -5.00 12.16
CA LEU A 5 -8.85 -4.99 13.22
C LEU A 5 -9.45 -4.54 14.56
N LEU A 6 -10.25 -3.46 14.56
CA LEU A 6 -10.96 -2.99 15.76
C LEU A 6 -11.96 -4.03 16.30
N GLU A 7 -12.71 -4.70 15.42
CA GLU A 7 -13.62 -5.79 15.79
C GLU A 7 -12.89 -6.93 16.49
N ARG A 8 -11.68 -7.27 16.02
CA ARG A 8 -10.79 -8.26 16.64
C ARG A 8 -10.07 -7.79 17.90
N GLY A 9 -10.30 -6.55 18.35
CA GLY A 9 -9.75 -6.01 19.58
C GLY A 9 -8.34 -5.43 19.46
N TYR A 10 -7.85 -5.19 18.25
CA TYR A 10 -6.57 -4.49 18.06
C TYR A 10 -6.72 -2.99 18.32
N THR A 11 -5.69 -2.38 18.91
CA THR A 11 -5.47 -0.93 18.85
C THR A 11 -4.83 -0.58 17.51
N VAL A 12 -5.44 0.33 16.76
CA VAL A 12 -5.07 0.69 15.39
C VAL A 12 -4.59 2.13 15.33
N ARG A 13 -3.44 2.33 14.66
CA ARG A 13 -2.94 3.62 14.24
C ARG A 13 -3.19 3.75 12.74
N ALA A 14 -4.10 4.64 12.33
CA ALA A 14 -4.45 4.83 10.93
C ALA A 14 -3.82 6.12 10.41
N THR A 15 -2.98 5.99 9.38
CA THR A 15 -2.35 7.13 8.72
C THR A 15 -3.26 7.71 7.64
N VAL A 16 -3.37 9.03 7.58
CA VAL A 16 -4.06 9.79 6.54
C VAL A 16 -3.23 11.02 6.17
N ARG A 17 -3.31 11.50 4.92
CA ARG A 17 -2.56 12.71 4.50
C ARG A 17 -3.05 13.98 5.17
N ASP A 18 -4.35 14.06 5.43
CA ASP A 18 -4.99 15.17 6.14
C ASP A 18 -5.98 14.62 7.17
N THR A 19 -5.65 14.80 8.46
CA THR A 19 -6.47 14.37 9.59
C THR A 19 -7.72 15.22 9.78
N ASN A 20 -7.75 16.44 9.21
CA ASN A 20 -8.88 17.36 9.31
C ASN A 20 -9.90 17.16 8.18
N ASN A 21 -9.60 16.36 7.17
CA ASN A 21 -10.51 16.09 6.07
C ASN A 21 -11.64 15.13 6.50
N MET A 22 -12.75 15.69 7.00
CA MET A 22 -13.89 14.91 7.49
C MET A 22 -14.50 13.97 6.44
N LYS A 23 -14.38 14.25 5.14
CA LYS A 23 -14.82 13.29 4.09
C LYS A 23 -13.99 12.01 4.11
N LYS A 24 -12.71 12.10 4.49
CA LYS A 24 -11.76 10.97 4.55
C LYS A 24 -11.67 10.32 5.93
N VAL A 25 -11.96 11.03 7.02
CA VAL A 25 -11.78 10.48 8.38
C VAL A 25 -13.08 10.11 9.08
N LYS A 26 -14.22 10.70 8.73
CA LYS A 26 -15.50 10.47 9.45
C LYS A 26 -15.87 8.99 9.53
N HIS A 27 -15.79 8.27 8.41
CA HIS A 27 -16.12 6.85 8.36
C HIS A 27 -15.17 5.96 9.18
N LEU A 28 -13.97 6.44 9.55
CA LEU A 28 -13.05 5.76 10.47
C LEU A 28 -13.41 6.07 11.93
N LEU A 29 -13.71 7.33 12.23
CA LEU A 29 -14.07 7.81 13.56
C LEU A 29 -15.43 7.27 14.04
N ASP A 30 -16.33 6.97 13.11
CA ASP A 30 -17.66 6.40 13.39
C ASP A 30 -17.61 4.88 13.64
N LEU A 31 -16.44 4.22 13.48
CA LEU A 31 -16.32 2.77 13.70
C LEU A 31 -16.52 2.39 15.18
N PRO A 32 -17.11 1.22 15.49
CA PRO A 32 -17.12 0.69 16.84
C PRO A 32 -15.71 0.63 17.43
N LYS A 33 -15.58 1.05 18.69
CA LYS A 33 -14.31 1.16 19.44
C LYS A 33 -13.32 2.22 18.94
N ALA A 34 -13.64 3.01 17.90
CA ALA A 34 -12.71 4.04 17.40
C ALA A 34 -12.27 5.04 18.50
N LYS A 35 -13.19 5.47 19.37
CA LYS A 35 -12.88 6.41 20.46
C LYS A 35 -11.79 5.95 21.44
N THR A 36 -11.57 4.63 21.56
CA THR A 36 -10.64 4.06 22.55
C THR A 36 -9.49 3.28 21.92
N HIS A 37 -9.68 2.74 20.70
CA HIS A 37 -8.72 1.85 20.03
C HIS A 37 -8.25 2.39 18.68
N LEU A 38 -8.70 3.55 18.22
CA LEU A 38 -8.23 4.17 16.98
C LEU A 38 -7.53 5.51 17.27
N SER A 39 -6.39 5.72 16.63
CA SER A 39 -5.71 7.02 16.57
C SER A 39 -5.39 7.37 15.11
N LEU A 40 -5.53 8.65 14.76
CA LEU A 40 -5.23 9.15 13.42
C LEU A 40 -3.85 9.82 13.41
N TRP A 41 -3.07 9.54 12.38
CA TRP A 41 -1.70 10.03 12.23
C TRP A 41 -1.55 10.67 10.86
N ARG A 42 -0.90 11.83 10.77
CA ARG A 42 -0.57 12.44 9.48
C ARG A 42 0.66 11.74 8.91
N ALA A 43 0.59 11.24 7.68
CA ALA A 43 1.74 10.75 6.93
C ALA A 43 1.49 10.82 5.42
N ASP A 44 2.55 10.94 4.64
CA ASP A 44 2.52 10.94 3.17
C ASP A 44 3.71 10.16 2.59
N LEU A 45 3.47 9.38 1.54
CA LEU A 45 4.50 8.57 0.88
C LEU A 45 5.58 9.40 0.19
N SER A 46 5.29 10.67 -0.13
CA SER A 46 6.29 11.61 -0.66
C SER A 46 7.14 12.28 0.43
N GLU A 47 6.84 12.06 1.71
CA GLU A 47 7.55 12.66 2.84
C GLU A 47 8.33 11.58 3.59
N ASP A 48 9.66 11.54 3.37
CA ASP A 48 10.53 10.57 4.04
C ASP A 48 10.45 10.69 5.56
N GLY A 49 10.33 9.55 6.25
CA GLY A 49 10.21 9.49 7.71
C GLY A 49 8.84 9.90 8.26
N SER A 50 7.87 10.32 7.44
CA SER A 50 6.55 10.76 7.93
C SER A 50 5.74 9.63 8.61
N PHE A 51 6.13 8.38 8.43
CA PHE A 51 5.52 7.21 9.05
C PHE A 51 6.22 6.77 10.36
N ASP A 52 7.39 7.33 10.71
CA ASP A 52 8.21 6.87 11.84
C ASP A 52 7.42 6.84 13.15
N ASP A 53 6.78 7.96 13.51
CA ASP A 53 6.05 8.10 14.76
C ASP A 53 4.83 7.16 14.82
N ALA A 54 4.13 7.01 13.69
CA ALA A 54 2.97 6.14 13.60
C ALA A 54 3.37 4.66 13.78
N ILE A 55 4.53 4.26 13.23
CA ILE A 55 5.04 2.89 13.28
C ILE A 55 5.70 2.55 14.62
N HIS A 56 6.31 3.52 15.30
CA HIS A 56 7.05 3.30 16.54
C HIS A 56 6.19 2.66 17.65
N GLY A 57 6.54 1.44 18.07
CA GLY A 57 5.80 0.67 19.08
C GLY A 57 4.65 -0.18 18.52
N CYS A 58 4.49 -0.28 17.21
CA CYS A 58 3.57 -1.23 16.58
C CYS A 58 4.16 -2.65 16.54
N SER A 59 3.34 -3.66 16.82
CA SER A 59 3.74 -5.06 16.64
C SER A 59 3.69 -5.52 15.18
N GLY A 60 2.84 -4.90 14.36
CA GLY A 60 2.69 -5.23 12.95
C GLY A 60 2.22 -4.02 12.16
N VAL A 61 2.59 -3.94 10.89
CA VAL A 61 2.26 -2.84 9.99
C VAL A 61 1.57 -3.40 8.75
N PHE A 62 0.47 -2.76 8.34
CA PHE A 62 -0.22 -3.03 7.08
C PHE A 62 -0.02 -1.82 6.16
N HIS A 63 0.85 -1.95 5.17
CA HIS A 63 1.04 -0.93 4.16
C HIS A 63 0.05 -1.13 3.00
N VAL A 64 -1.01 -0.32 3.00
CA VAL A 64 -2.11 -0.38 2.02
C VAL A 64 -2.16 0.88 1.13
N ALA A 65 -1.53 1.98 1.57
CA ALA A 65 -1.55 3.24 0.84
C ALA A 65 -0.72 3.15 -0.45
N THR A 66 -1.18 3.82 -1.50
CA THR A 66 -0.45 3.96 -2.76
C THR A 66 -0.97 5.20 -3.49
N PRO A 67 -0.14 5.92 -4.25
CA PRO A 67 -0.63 6.90 -5.22
C PRO A 67 -1.54 6.19 -6.23
N MET A 68 -2.70 6.79 -6.53
CA MET A 68 -3.72 6.25 -7.45
C MET A 68 -4.14 7.31 -8.49
N ASP A 69 -3.21 8.20 -8.87
CA ASP A 69 -3.48 9.16 -9.93
C ASP A 69 -3.18 8.52 -11.30
N PHE A 70 -4.25 8.24 -12.06
CA PHE A 70 -4.12 7.61 -13.36
C PHE A 70 -4.02 8.61 -14.53
N ASP A 71 -4.17 9.90 -14.26
CA ASP A 71 -4.14 10.96 -15.27
C ASP A 71 -2.90 11.88 -15.10
N SER A 72 -1.97 11.48 -14.22
CA SER A 72 -0.69 12.16 -13.98
C SER A 72 0.06 12.44 -15.28
N GLN A 73 0.51 13.68 -15.43
CA GLN A 73 1.33 14.13 -16.56
C GLN A 73 2.82 13.82 -16.36
N ASP A 74 3.22 13.52 -15.12
CA ASP A 74 4.57 13.08 -14.76
C ASP A 74 4.56 11.79 -13.90
N PRO A 75 4.20 10.64 -14.50
CA PRO A 75 4.00 9.42 -13.73
C PRO A 75 5.27 8.91 -13.03
N GLU A 76 6.45 9.25 -13.52
CA GLU A 76 7.71 8.86 -12.88
C GLU A 76 7.85 9.53 -11.51
N ASN A 77 7.62 10.84 -11.42
CA ASN A 77 7.81 11.59 -10.18
C ASN A 77 6.57 11.61 -9.28
N GLU A 78 5.36 11.51 -9.84
CA GLU A 78 4.11 11.63 -9.07
C GLU A 78 3.54 10.28 -8.61
N VAL A 79 3.89 9.18 -9.29
CA VAL A 79 3.35 7.84 -9.02
C VAL A 79 4.44 6.82 -8.72
N ILE A 80 5.37 6.59 -9.66
CA ILE A 80 6.34 5.50 -9.57
C ILE A 80 7.32 5.73 -8.43
N LYS A 81 8.02 6.88 -8.44
CA LYS A 81 9.02 7.21 -7.42
C LYS A 81 8.45 7.24 -5.99
N PRO A 82 7.33 7.94 -5.69
CA PRO A 82 6.77 7.95 -4.34
C PRO A 82 6.30 6.58 -3.87
N THR A 83 5.84 5.70 -4.77
CA THR A 83 5.47 4.34 -4.40
C THR A 83 6.68 3.53 -3.94
N ILE A 84 7.80 3.61 -4.66
CA ILE A 84 9.04 2.89 -4.33
C ILE A 84 9.69 3.48 -3.08
N GLU A 85 9.89 4.80 -3.05
CA GLU A 85 10.57 5.48 -1.95
C GLU A 85 9.73 5.42 -0.66
N GLY A 86 8.42 5.62 -0.75
CA GLY A 86 7.51 5.49 0.39
C GLY A 86 7.47 4.07 0.96
N MET A 87 7.46 3.04 0.10
CA MET A 87 7.58 1.65 0.53
C MET A 87 8.87 1.43 1.31
N LEU A 88 10.02 1.84 0.77
CA LEU A 88 11.32 1.68 1.43
C LEU A 88 11.42 2.50 2.72
N SER A 89 10.85 3.70 2.76
CA SER A 89 10.78 4.53 3.97
C SER A 89 10.00 3.83 5.08
N ILE A 90 8.86 3.22 4.76
CA ILE A 90 8.08 2.41 5.72
C ILE A 90 8.87 1.18 6.20
N MET A 91 9.61 0.48 5.34
CA MET A 91 10.43 -0.66 5.77
C MET A 91 11.57 -0.24 6.70
N LYS A 92 12.21 0.89 6.43
CA LYS A 92 13.23 1.47 7.32
C LYS A 92 12.64 1.80 8.69
N ALA A 93 11.45 2.43 8.71
CA ALA A 93 10.72 2.70 9.95
C ALA A 93 10.36 1.41 10.71
N CYS A 94 9.90 0.37 10.01
CA CYS A 94 9.60 -0.93 10.59
C CYS A 94 10.83 -1.59 11.23
N THR A 95 11.97 -1.54 10.53
CA THR A 95 13.25 -2.10 11.01
C THR A 95 13.73 -1.35 12.26
N LYS A 96 13.72 -0.01 12.22
CA LYS A 96 14.08 0.86 13.35
C LYS A 96 13.18 0.62 14.57
N ALA A 97 11.90 0.34 14.35
CA ALA A 97 10.92 0.08 15.40
C ALA A 97 10.84 -1.41 15.83
N ASN A 98 11.65 -2.30 15.26
CA ASN A 98 11.60 -3.74 15.50
C ASN A 98 10.19 -4.34 15.33
N VAL A 99 9.47 -3.90 14.29
CA VAL A 99 8.15 -4.44 13.94
C VAL A 99 8.27 -5.94 13.63
N ARG A 100 7.42 -6.76 14.25
CA ARG A 100 7.48 -8.21 14.08
C ARG A 100 7.11 -8.67 12.67
N LYS A 101 6.18 -7.98 11.99
CA LYS A 101 5.73 -8.34 10.64
C LYS A 101 5.23 -7.12 9.87
N LEU A 102 5.71 -6.96 8.65
CA LEU A 102 5.19 -5.98 7.70
C LEU A 102 4.39 -6.72 6.61
N VAL A 103 3.14 -6.32 6.41
CA VAL A 103 2.26 -6.83 5.35
C VAL A 103 2.03 -5.72 4.34
N PHE A 104 2.42 -5.97 3.08
CA PHE A 104 2.19 -5.05 1.97
C PHE A 104 1.05 -5.54 1.08
N THR A 105 0.09 -4.65 0.80
CA THR A 105 -0.91 -4.91 -0.23
C THR A 105 -0.29 -4.59 -1.58
N SER A 106 0.11 -5.61 -2.34
CA SER A 106 0.54 -5.49 -3.73
C SER A 106 -0.66 -5.43 -4.69
N SER A 107 -0.54 -5.88 -5.94
CA SER A 107 -1.62 -5.91 -6.95
C SER A 107 -1.37 -7.04 -7.95
N ALA A 108 -2.43 -7.63 -8.51
CA ALA A 108 -2.31 -8.54 -9.65
C ALA A 108 -1.59 -7.92 -10.85
N GLY A 109 -1.56 -6.59 -10.94
CA GLY A 109 -0.75 -5.84 -11.90
C GLY A 109 0.75 -6.11 -11.80
N THR A 110 1.25 -6.69 -10.70
CA THR A 110 2.65 -7.14 -10.57
C THR A 110 2.90 -8.54 -11.13
N VAL A 111 1.84 -9.27 -11.50
CA VAL A 111 1.91 -10.71 -11.83
C VAL A 111 1.60 -11.00 -13.30
N ASN A 112 0.56 -10.39 -13.87
CA ASN A 112 -0.05 -10.86 -15.13
C ASN A 112 -0.03 -9.88 -16.31
N VAL A 113 0.70 -8.77 -16.22
CA VAL A 113 0.72 -7.77 -17.30
C VAL A 113 1.84 -8.09 -18.28
N GLN A 114 1.49 -8.81 -19.34
CA GLN A 114 2.42 -9.35 -20.34
C GLN A 114 1.74 -9.54 -21.71
N PRO A 115 2.50 -9.63 -22.83
CA PRO A 115 1.93 -9.71 -24.18
C PRO A 115 1.02 -10.91 -24.42
N VAL A 116 1.37 -12.07 -23.85
CA VAL A 116 0.63 -13.32 -24.01
C VAL A 116 0.19 -13.81 -22.65
N GLN A 117 -1.11 -13.94 -22.44
CA GLN A 117 -1.66 -14.36 -21.15
C GLN A 117 -1.47 -15.86 -20.92
N LYS A 118 -1.15 -16.23 -19.67
CA LYS A 118 -1.20 -17.63 -19.22
C LYS A 118 -2.64 -18.02 -18.87
N PRO A 119 -3.00 -19.31 -18.98
CA PRO A 119 -4.29 -19.80 -18.51
C PRO A 119 -4.45 -19.72 -16.98
N VAL A 120 -3.33 -19.83 -16.24
CA VAL A 120 -3.26 -19.75 -14.78
C VAL A 120 -1.97 -18.99 -14.40
N TYR A 121 -2.06 -18.15 -13.38
CA TYR A 121 -0.94 -17.45 -12.76
C TYR A 121 -0.78 -17.89 -11.30
N ASP A 122 0.46 -17.85 -10.81
CA ASP A 122 0.85 -18.14 -9.43
C ASP A 122 1.89 -17.11 -8.95
N GLU A 123 2.34 -17.23 -7.71
CA GLU A 123 3.28 -16.32 -7.06
C GLU A 123 4.71 -16.35 -7.66
N THR A 124 5.00 -17.24 -8.61
CA THR A 124 6.29 -17.25 -9.34
C THR A 124 6.30 -16.31 -10.54
N CYS A 125 5.12 -15.78 -10.92
CA CYS A 125 4.95 -14.92 -12.08
C CYS A 125 5.16 -13.44 -11.75
N TRP A 126 5.79 -12.71 -12.68
CA TRP A 126 5.97 -11.27 -12.62
C TRP A 126 5.59 -10.62 -13.95
N SER A 127 5.02 -9.41 -13.88
CA SER A 127 4.67 -8.59 -15.04
C SER A 127 5.90 -8.16 -15.84
N ASP A 128 5.73 -8.05 -17.15
CA ASP A 128 6.75 -7.59 -18.10
C ASP A 128 6.75 -6.05 -18.16
N LEU A 129 7.69 -5.42 -17.44
CA LEU A 129 7.79 -3.97 -17.35
C LEU A 129 8.13 -3.29 -18.68
N ASP A 130 8.87 -3.95 -19.57
CA ASP A 130 9.18 -3.41 -20.89
C ASP A 130 7.91 -3.34 -21.74
N PHE A 131 7.10 -4.41 -21.69
CA PHE A 131 5.77 -4.41 -22.32
C PHE A 131 4.85 -3.34 -21.74
N VAL A 132 4.78 -3.23 -20.41
CA VAL A 132 3.92 -2.24 -19.73
C VAL A 132 4.28 -0.81 -20.15
N ARG A 133 5.58 -0.47 -20.13
CA ARG A 133 6.08 0.87 -20.49
C ARG A 133 5.95 1.17 -21.98
N LYS A 134 6.01 0.15 -22.84
CA LYS A 134 5.83 0.28 -24.29
C LYS A 134 4.38 0.51 -24.68
N VAL A 135 3.45 -0.28 -24.14
CA VAL A 135 2.04 -0.25 -24.55
C VAL A 135 1.25 0.84 -23.84
N LYS A 136 1.61 1.18 -22.60
CA LYS A 136 0.96 2.24 -21.81
C LYS A 136 -0.57 2.10 -21.74
N MET A 137 -1.05 0.90 -21.43
CA MET A 137 -2.47 0.63 -21.23
C MET A 137 -3.01 1.40 -20.02
N THR A 138 -4.34 1.44 -19.86
CA THR A 138 -4.97 2.05 -18.68
C THR A 138 -4.36 1.48 -17.40
N GLY A 139 -3.83 2.36 -16.53
CA GLY A 139 -3.16 1.97 -15.28
C GLY A 139 -1.70 1.54 -15.40
N TRP A 140 -1.04 1.68 -16.56
CA TRP A 140 0.33 1.20 -16.77
C TRP A 140 1.33 1.68 -15.71
N MET A 141 1.29 2.95 -15.33
CA MET A 141 2.15 3.56 -14.33
C MET A 141 1.93 3.00 -12.93
N TYR A 142 0.69 2.59 -12.62
CA TYR A 142 0.38 1.87 -11.39
C TYR A 142 0.96 0.46 -11.41
N PHE A 143 0.85 -0.26 -12.53
CA PHE A 143 1.46 -1.58 -12.65
C PHE A 143 2.98 -1.50 -12.51
N VAL A 144 3.62 -0.54 -13.17
CA VAL A 144 5.06 -0.27 -13.01
C VAL A 144 5.40 0.06 -11.56
N SER A 145 4.68 0.99 -10.93
CA SER A 145 4.99 1.44 -9.57
C SER A 145 4.87 0.33 -8.55
N LYS A 146 3.79 -0.47 -8.59
CA LYS A 146 3.56 -1.60 -7.69
C LYS A 146 4.60 -2.70 -7.89
N THR A 147 4.93 -3.03 -9.14
CA THR A 147 5.92 -4.07 -9.45
C THR A 147 7.30 -3.69 -8.92
N LEU A 148 7.76 -2.47 -9.23
CA LEU A 148 9.07 -1.99 -8.78
C LEU A 148 9.13 -1.83 -7.26
N ALA A 149 8.06 -1.35 -6.62
CA ALA A 149 8.00 -1.24 -5.17
C ALA A 149 8.04 -2.60 -4.48
N GLU A 150 7.34 -3.61 -5.02
CA GLU A 150 7.34 -4.97 -4.48
C GLU A 150 8.72 -5.62 -4.62
N GLN A 151 9.36 -5.52 -5.79
CA GLN A 151 10.71 -6.04 -6.01
C GLN A 151 11.75 -5.38 -5.10
N ALA A 152 11.70 -4.05 -4.97
CA ALA A 152 12.57 -3.31 -4.07
C ALA A 152 12.33 -3.70 -2.60
N ALA A 153 11.07 -3.93 -2.21
CA ALA A 153 10.71 -4.36 -0.87
C ALA A 153 11.26 -5.76 -0.55
N TRP A 154 11.10 -6.73 -1.45
CA TRP A 154 11.67 -8.07 -1.26
C TRP A 154 13.18 -8.03 -1.07
N LYS A 155 13.89 -7.28 -1.92
CA LYS A 155 15.34 -7.07 -1.77
C LYS A 155 15.69 -6.48 -0.40
N TYR A 156 15.01 -5.41 0.02
CA TYR A 156 15.26 -4.77 1.32
C TYR A 156 14.98 -5.74 2.48
N ALA A 157 13.88 -6.50 2.42
CA ALA A 157 13.50 -7.44 3.46
C ALA A 157 14.55 -8.53 3.67
N GLU A 158 15.08 -9.10 2.57
CA GLU A 158 16.15 -10.09 2.60
C GLU A 158 17.44 -9.52 3.21
N GLU A 159 17.85 -8.32 2.78
CA GLU A 159 19.08 -7.67 3.26
C GLU A 159 19.02 -7.30 4.75
N ASN A 160 17.82 -7.01 5.28
CA ASN A 160 17.63 -6.52 6.64
C ASN A 160 16.95 -7.54 7.57
N ASN A 161 16.72 -8.77 7.12
CA ASN A 161 16.01 -9.82 7.86
C ASN A 161 14.63 -9.37 8.40
N LEU A 162 13.90 -8.56 7.63
CA LEU A 162 12.55 -8.11 8.01
C LEU A 162 11.52 -9.19 7.63
N ASP A 163 10.72 -9.67 8.58
CA ASP A 163 9.59 -10.57 8.28
C ASP A 163 8.52 -9.81 7.48
N PHE A 164 8.54 -10.04 6.17
CA PHE A 164 7.79 -9.31 5.16
C PHE A 164 6.89 -10.27 4.38
N ILE A 165 5.64 -9.86 4.18
CA ILE A 165 4.65 -10.60 3.39
C ILE A 165 3.97 -9.64 2.43
N THR A 166 3.77 -10.09 1.19
CA THR A 166 2.92 -9.41 0.22
C THR A 166 1.61 -10.16 0.03
N ILE A 167 0.53 -9.41 -0.20
CA ILE A 167 -0.77 -9.96 -0.61
C ILE A 167 -1.10 -9.37 -1.96
N ILE A 168 -1.44 -10.23 -2.92
CA ILE A 168 -1.68 -9.85 -4.32
C ILE A 168 -3.19 -9.95 -4.60
N PRO A 169 -3.97 -8.89 -4.34
CA PRO A 169 -5.37 -8.85 -4.74
C PRO A 169 -5.50 -8.70 -6.26
N THR A 170 -6.55 -9.30 -6.82
CA THR A 170 -7.07 -8.96 -8.15
C THR A 170 -7.99 -7.73 -8.05
N LEU A 171 -8.97 -7.60 -8.94
CA LEU A 171 -10.02 -6.60 -8.79
C LEU A 171 -10.82 -6.82 -7.50
N VAL A 172 -10.76 -5.86 -6.58
CA VAL A 172 -11.45 -5.92 -5.29
C VAL A 172 -12.84 -5.32 -5.42
N VAL A 173 -13.87 -6.14 -5.14
CA VAL A 173 -15.28 -5.74 -5.25
C VAL A 173 -16.02 -6.09 -3.96
N GLY A 174 -16.92 -5.20 -3.54
CA GLY A 174 -17.80 -5.43 -2.39
C GLY A 174 -18.34 -4.14 -1.79
N PRO A 175 -19.14 -4.25 -0.71
CA PRO A 175 -19.58 -3.09 0.04
C PRO A 175 -18.39 -2.35 0.67
N PHE A 176 -18.48 -1.02 0.73
CA PHE A 176 -17.45 -0.14 1.29
C PHE A 176 -18.05 0.90 2.23
N LEU A 177 -17.24 1.42 3.16
CA LEU A 177 -17.67 2.39 4.19
C LEU A 177 -17.38 3.84 3.81
N MET A 178 -16.45 4.05 2.87
CA MET A 178 -16.06 5.39 2.43
C MET A 178 -17.16 6.04 1.59
N SER A 179 -17.13 7.38 1.50
CA SER A 179 -18.18 8.18 0.87
C SER A 179 -18.18 8.17 -0.67
N SER A 180 -17.16 7.58 -1.29
CA SER A 180 -17.01 7.45 -2.74
C SER A 180 -16.45 6.08 -3.08
N MET A 181 -16.72 5.57 -4.28
CA MET A 181 -16.18 4.28 -4.71
C MET A 181 -14.65 4.27 -4.64
N PRO A 182 -14.01 3.29 -3.97
CA PRO A 182 -12.56 3.15 -4.00
C PRO A 182 -12.10 2.71 -5.41
N PRO A 183 -10.99 3.27 -5.93
CA PRO A 183 -10.39 2.73 -7.14
C PRO A 183 -9.77 1.35 -6.86
N SER A 184 -9.83 0.44 -7.83
CA SER A 184 -9.21 -0.89 -7.78
C SER A 184 -8.68 -1.25 -9.16
N LEU A 185 -7.41 -1.68 -9.23
CA LEU A 185 -6.73 -2.18 -10.42
C LEU A 185 -5.87 -3.40 -10.08
#